data_AF-A0A564G299-F1
#
_entry.id   AF-A0A564G299-F1
#
_cell.length_a   1.000
_cell.length_b   1.000
_cell.length_c   1.000
_cell.angle_alpha   90.00
_cell.angle_beta   90.00
_cell.angle_gamma   90.00
#
_symmetry.space_group_name_H-M   'P 1'
#
loop_
_entity.id
_entity.type
_entity.pdbx_description
1 polymer ?
#
loop_
_entity_poly.entity_id
_entity_poly.type
_entity_poly.pdbx_seq_one_letter_code
_entity_poly.pdbx_strand_id
1 'polypeptide(L)'
;MDTPTEIALHLSDEDGKPVSTKGATGKATVLSGGKTETVDLVSAGGAKLAGSLVKPLVSGDKVVVSARTADGRRMQVRHVER
;
A
#
# COMPACT_ATOMS: atom_id res chain seq x y z
N MET A 1 -16.45 15.58 2.37
CA MET A 1 -15.07 15.06 2.49
C MET A 1 -15.18 13.57 2.33
N ASP A 2 -14.98 13.06 1.12
CA ASP A 2 -14.94 11.62 0.88
C ASP A 2 -13.73 11.06 1.62
N THR A 3 -13.97 10.36 2.73
CA THR A 3 -12.87 9.79 3.51
C THR A 3 -12.31 8.60 2.73
N PRO A 4 -11.03 8.60 2.32
CA PRO A 4 -10.49 7.53 1.49
C PRO A 4 -10.54 6.19 2.24
N THR A 5 -11.24 5.21 1.68
CA THR A 5 -11.32 3.84 2.19
C THR A 5 -10.45 2.88 1.38
N GLU A 6 -9.42 3.40 0.72
CA GLU A 6 -8.48 2.61 -0.09
C GLU A 6 -7.04 2.99 0.28
N ILE A 7 -6.16 2.00 0.40
CA ILE A 7 -4.71 2.19 0.34
C ILE A 7 -4.24 1.82 -1.06
N ALA A 8 -3.43 2.69 -1.66
CA ALA A 8 -2.77 2.45 -2.93
C ALA A 8 -1.25 2.57 -2.80
N LEU A 9 -0.53 1.57 -3.30
CA LEU A 9 0.91 1.62 -3.52
C LEU A 9 1.15 1.77 -5.02
N HIS A 10 1.85 2.84 -5.39
CA HIS A 10 2.28 3.12 -6.76
C HIS A 10 3.74 2.73 -6.93
N LEU A 11 4.06 1.98 -7.98
CA LEU A 11 5.43 1.55 -8.27
C LEU A 11 5.99 2.40 -9.41
N SER A 12 7.20 2.92 -9.20
CA SER A 12 7.99 3.59 -10.22
C SER A 12 9.45 3.18 -10.14
N ASP A 13 10.19 3.39 -11.23
CA ASP A 13 11.64 3.29 -11.21
C ASP A 13 12.29 4.57 -10.64
N GLU A 14 13.62 4.61 -10.67
CA GLU A 14 14.41 5.74 -10.15
C GLU A 14 14.22 7.03 -10.97
N ASP A 15 13.77 6.93 -12.22
CA ASP A 15 13.41 8.06 -13.08
C ASP A 15 11.95 8.52 -12.86
N GLY A 16 11.20 7.83 -11.97
CA GLY A 16 9.78 8.08 -11.76
C GLY A 16 8.87 7.50 -12.84
N LYS A 17 9.38 6.66 -13.74
CA LYS A 17 8.54 6.01 -14.75
C LYS A 17 7.71 4.90 -14.08
N PRO A 18 6.40 4.81 -14.38
CA PRO A 18 5.54 3.80 -13.79
C PRO A 18 6.01 2.38 -14.12
N VAL A 19 6.12 1.53 -13.10
CA VAL A 19 6.48 0.12 -13.22
C VAL A 19 5.23 -0.74 -13.05
N SER A 20 5.00 -1.65 -13.99
CA SER A 20 3.84 -2.55 -13.96
C SER A 20 3.77 -3.35 -12.66
N THR A 21 2.59 -3.41 -12.05
CA THR A 21 2.31 -4.24 -10.87
C THR A 21 1.81 -5.64 -11.23
N LYS A 22 1.80 -5.99 -12.52
CA LYS A 22 1.38 -7.34 -12.95
C LYS A 22 2.32 -8.39 -12.35
N GLY A 23 1.77 -9.30 -11.54
CA GLY A 23 2.54 -10.33 -10.84
C GLY A 23 3.24 -9.83 -9.57
N ALA A 24 3.10 -8.56 -9.22
CA ALA A 24 3.48 -8.05 -7.91
C ALA A 24 2.39 -8.38 -6.88
N THR A 25 2.81 -8.54 -5.62
CA THR A 25 1.91 -8.73 -4.48
C THR A 25 2.32 -7.83 -3.34
N GLY A 26 1.39 -7.48 -2.46
CA GLY A 26 1.72 -6.73 -1.26
C GLY A 26 0.75 -6.94 -0.13
N LYS A 27 1.16 -6.51 1.05
CA LYS A 27 0.34 -6.41 2.25
C LYS A 27 0.60 -5.06 2.89
N ALA A 28 -0.45 -4.35 3.27
CA ALA A 28 -0.38 -3.18 4.13
C ALA A 28 -0.80 -3.60 5.54
N THR A 29 0.05 -3.34 6.52
CA THR A 29 -0.26 -3.49 7.94
C THR A 29 -0.55 -2.10 8.49
N VAL A 30 -1.79 -1.86 8.87
CA VAL A 30 -2.26 -0.61 9.46
C VAL A 30 -2.26 -0.76 10.97
N LEU A 31 -1.61 0.15 11.67
CA LEU A 31 -1.61 0.26 13.12
C LEU A 31 -2.37 1.53 13.50
N SER A 32 -3.57 1.35 14.07
CA SER A 32 -4.48 2.43 14.45
C SER A 32 -4.96 2.25 15.88
N GLY A 33 -4.73 3.25 16.73
CA GLY A 33 -5.18 3.22 18.13
C GLY A 33 -4.75 1.97 18.92
N GLY A 34 -3.56 1.41 18.61
CA GLY A 34 -3.05 0.18 19.23
C GLY A 34 -3.61 -1.13 18.66
N LYS A 35 -4.45 -1.07 17.62
CA LYS A 35 -4.95 -2.24 16.87
C LYS A 35 -4.17 -2.40 15.57
N THR A 36 -4.00 -3.65 15.15
CA THR A 36 -3.36 -4.01 13.89
C THR A 36 -4.38 -4.58 12.93
N GLU A 37 -4.43 -4.04 11.72
CA GLU A 37 -5.22 -4.55 10.60
C GLU A 37 -4.28 -4.87 9.43
N THR A 38 -4.57 -5.94 8.70
CA THR A 38 -3.80 -6.29 7.49
C THR A 38 -4.72 -6.21 6.29
N VAL A 39 -4.28 -5.47 5.27
CA VAL A 39 -4.95 -5.29 3.99
C VAL A 39 -4.09 -5.95 2.93
N ASP A 40 -4.66 -6.90 2.21
CA ASP A 40 -4.01 -7.48 1.04
C ASP A 40 -4.03 -6.45 -0.10
N LEU A 41 -2.86 -6.21 -0.70
CA LEU A 41 -2.70 -5.34 -1.84
C LEU A 41 -2.59 -6.19 -3.10
N VAL A 42 -3.55 -6.01 -4.01
CA VAL A 42 -3.62 -6.70 -5.29
C VAL A 42 -3.41 -5.71 -6.43
N SER A 43 -2.94 -6.20 -7.58
CA SER A 43 -2.80 -5.34 -8.77
C SER A 43 -4.16 -4.79 -9.18
N ALA A 44 -4.26 -3.46 -9.18
CA ALA A 44 -5.44 -2.72 -9.65
C ALA A 44 -5.24 -2.24 -11.11
N GLY A 45 -4.29 -2.85 -11.82
CA GLY A 45 -3.89 -2.46 -13.17
C GLY A 45 -2.78 -1.40 -13.20
N GLY A 46 -2.10 -1.32 -14.34
CA GLY A 46 -0.99 -0.39 -14.56
C GLY A 46 0.12 -0.56 -13.51
N ALA A 47 0.44 0.54 -12.82
CA ALA A 47 1.47 0.59 -11.79
C ALA A 47 0.92 0.66 -10.35
N LYS A 48 -0.34 0.27 -10.14
CA LYS A 48 -1.05 0.38 -8.86
C LYS A 48 -1.25 -0.98 -8.21
N LEU A 49 -0.91 -1.09 -6.93
CA LEU A 49 -1.39 -2.13 -6.01
C LEU A 49 -2.39 -1.47 -5.06
N ALA A 50 -3.56 -2.03 -4.86
CA ALA A 50 -4.60 -1.43 -4.03
C ALA A 50 -5.25 -2.45 -3.10
N GLY A 51 -5.80 -1.96 -1.99
CA GLY A 51 -6.62 -2.73 -1.07
C GLY A 51 -7.57 -1.83 -0.28
N SER A 52 -8.73 -2.38 0.07
CA SER A 52 -9.75 -1.67 0.83
C SER A 52 -9.40 -1.58 2.31
N LEU A 53 -9.59 -0.39 2.87
CA LEU A 53 -9.57 -0.15 4.31
C LEU A 53 -10.95 -0.43 4.90
N VAL A 54 -10.99 -1.05 6.08
CA VAL A 54 -12.24 -1.20 6.85
C VAL A 54 -12.71 0.14 7.39
N LYS A 55 -11.77 1.02 7.73
CA LYS A 55 -12.01 2.37 8.22
C LYS A 55 -10.99 3.34 7.62
N PRO A 56 -11.37 4.60 7.38
CA PRO A 56 -10.40 5.61 6.96
C PRO A 56 -9.27 5.75 7.99
N LEU A 57 -8.07 6.06 7.51
CA LEU A 57 -6.94 6.36 8.37
C LEU A 57 -7.21 7.64 9.17
N VAL A 58 -6.77 7.65 10.42
CA VAL A 58 -6.78 8.85 11.27
C VAL A 58 -5.36 9.31 11.54
N SER A 59 -5.19 10.60 11.84
CA SER A 59 -3.87 11.18 12.16
C SER A 59 -3.17 10.36 13.26
N GLY A 60 -1.90 10.03 13.03
CA GLY A 60 -1.09 9.18 13.89
C GLY A 60 -1.13 7.69 13.55
N ASP A 61 -2.05 7.24 12.67
CA ASP A 61 -2.05 5.88 12.16
C ASP A 61 -0.74 5.58 11.41
N LYS A 62 -0.22 4.37 11.60
CA LYS A 62 1.01 3.94 10.94
C LYS A 62 0.67 2.86 9.94
N VAL A 63 1.14 2.99 8.72
CA VAL A 63 0.97 1.99 7.68
C VAL A 63 2.33 1.44 7.30
N VAL A 64 2.52 0.13 7.42
CA VAL A 64 3.71 -0.58 6.95
C VAL A 64 3.30 -1.42 5.75
N VAL A 65 3.77 -1.05 4.57
CA VAL A 65 3.54 -1.81 3.35
C VAL A 65 4.74 -2.69 3.08
N SER A 66 4.52 -3.99 2.91
CA SER A 66 5.51 -4.94 2.41
C SER A 66 5.05 -5.44 1.05
N ALA A 67 5.84 -5.23 0.02
CA ALA A 67 5.51 -5.63 -1.34
C ALA A 67 6.65 -6.44 -1.99
N ARG A 68 6.27 -7.28 -2.95
CA ARG A 68 7.17 -8.04 -3.78
C ARG A 68 6.87 -7.72 -5.24
N THR A 69 7.88 -7.32 -5.99
CA THR A 69 7.79 -7.08 -7.43
C THR A 69 7.75 -8.41 -8.19
N ALA A 70 7.32 -8.37 -9.46
CA ALA A 70 7.23 -9.56 -10.31
C ALA A 70 8.57 -10.27 -10.52
N ASP A 71 9.69 -9.53 -10.52
CA ASP A 71 11.05 -10.06 -10.60
C ASP A 71 11.60 -10.58 -9.25
N GLY A 72 10.78 -10.55 -8.20
CA GLY A 72 11.08 -11.15 -6.91
C GLY A 72 11.76 -10.23 -5.89
N ARG A 73 12.08 -8.97 -6.25
CA ARG A 73 12.59 -7.99 -5.29
C ARG A 73 11.54 -7.68 -4.23
N ARG A 74 11.99 -7.41 -3.02
CA ARG A 74 11.14 -7.08 -1.87
C ARG A 74 11.37 -5.63 -1.48
N MET A 75 10.29 -4.94 -1.11
CA MET A 75 10.33 -3.58 -0.62
C MET A 75 9.46 -3.45 0.63
N GLN A 76 9.87 -2.55 1.51
CA GLN A 76 9.07 -2.15 2.66
C GLN A 76 8.99 -0.63 2.72
N VAL A 77 7.79 -0.12 2.93
CA VAL A 77 7.51 1.31 3.05
C VAL A 77 6.79 1.54 4.37
N ARG A 78 7.16 2.59 5.09
CA ARG A 78 6.42 3.04 6.27
C ARG A 78 5.87 4.44 6.04
N HIS A 79 4.57 4.58 6.19
CA HIS A 79 3.84 5.85 6.19
C HIS A 79 3.25 6.12 7.57
N VAL A 80 3.16 7.38 7.95
CA VAL A 80 2.46 7.83 9.16
C VAL A 80 1.49 8.90 8.72
N GLU A 81 0.20 8.66 8.95
CA GLU A 81 -0.85 9.61 8.61
C GLU A 81 -0.70 10.87 9.45
N ARG A 82 -0.77 12.04 8.81
CA ARG A 82 -0.53 13.34 9.44
C ARG A 82 -1.84 14.00 9.83
#